data_AF-A0A371EPC6-F1
#
_entry.id   AF-A0A371EPC6-F1
#
_cell.length_a   1.000
_cell.length_b   1.000
_cell.length_c   1.000
_cell.angle_alpha   90.00
_cell.angle_beta   90.00
_cell.angle_gamma   90.00
#
_symmetry.space_group_name_H-M   'P 1'
#
loop_
_entity.id
_entity.type
_entity.pdbx_description
1 polymer ?
#
loop_
_entity_poly.entity_id
_entity_poly.type
_entity_poly.pdbx_seq_one_letter_code
_entity_poly.pdbx_strand_id
1 'polypeptide(L)'
;MVVSLSDEEISRLYRVRKPVMQMLKNRGYRVCDMEINMSQQDFINLFPQNLRREDFDIHTAKLDNPADQICVFFPEEAKIGAETLKAYVRRLYSENVLKAILVVQDKPTIFEGFSSHKEKEKPTAFVQITCTNEGSSESRLEIFLEAQLMMFYDNLVPQDHAITDTQNKT
;
A
#
# COMPACT_ATOMS: atom_id res chain seq x y z
N MET A 1 7.17 14.95 21.15
CA MET A 1 8.27 14.30 20.41
C MET A 1 7.78 14.11 19.00
N VAL A 2 8.50 14.64 18.00
CA VAL A 2 8.26 14.24 16.61
C VAL A 2 8.97 12.90 16.46
N VAL A 3 8.22 11.82 16.32
CA VAL A 3 8.79 10.48 16.12
C VAL A 3 9.07 10.38 14.63
N SER A 4 10.34 10.48 14.25
CA SER A 4 10.80 10.17 12.90
C SER A 4 10.85 8.65 12.71
N LEU A 5 10.53 8.16 11.52
CA LEU A 5 10.68 6.74 11.19
C LEU A 5 12.14 6.28 11.32
N SER A 6 12.34 5.03 11.73
CA SER A 6 13.68 4.40 11.72
C SER A 6 14.10 4.01 10.30
N ASP A 7 15.41 3.88 10.07
CA ASP A 7 15.95 3.42 8.77
C ASP A 7 15.38 2.07 8.34
N GLU A 8 15.17 1.16 9.31
CA GLU A 8 14.54 -0.14 9.09
C GLU A 8 13.09 0.01 8.61
N GLU A 9 12.34 0.93 9.20
CA GLU A 9 10.96 1.18 8.82
C GLU A 9 10.85 1.87 7.46
N ILE A 10 11.74 2.83 7.16
CA ILE A 10 11.82 3.46 5.84
C ILE A 10 12.16 2.42 4.77
N SER A 11 13.11 1.52 5.07
CA SER A 11 13.48 0.40 4.20
C SER A 11 12.29 -0.53 3.92
N ARG A 12 11.53 -0.87 4.96
CA ARG A 12 10.31 -1.68 4.84
C ARG A 12 9.26 -0.98 3.97
N LEU A 13 8.95 0.28 4.24
CA LEU A 13 7.95 1.03 3.47
C LEU A 13 8.35 1.19 1.99
N TYR A 14 9.64 1.41 1.71
CA TYR A 14 10.17 1.41 0.34
C TYR A 14 9.89 0.08 -0.38
N ARG A 15 10.19 -1.06 0.26
CA ARG A 15 9.94 -2.39 -0.31
C ARG A 15 8.46 -2.67 -0.53
N VAL A 16 7.60 -2.21 0.38
CA VAL A 16 6.15 -2.36 0.29
C VAL A 16 5.55 -1.45 -0.79
N ARG A 17 6.10 -0.25 -0.99
CA ARG A 17 5.60 0.73 -1.96
C ARG A 17 5.74 0.26 -3.40
N LYS A 18 6.83 -0.44 -3.75
CA LYS A 18 7.07 -0.92 -5.13
C LYS A 18 5.98 -1.87 -5.67
N PRO A 19 5.59 -2.97 -4.98
CA PRO A 19 4.50 -3.83 -5.44
C PRO A 19 3.15 -3.11 -5.45
N VAL A 20 2.92 -2.14 -4.55
CA VAL A 20 1.73 -1.27 -4.61
C VAL A 20 1.71 -0.45 -5.89
N MET A 21 2.82 0.21 -6.25
CA MET A 21 2.93 0.97 -7.50
C MET A 21 2.74 0.08 -8.73
N GLN A 22 3.31 -1.13 -8.74
CA GLN A 22 3.08 -2.10 -9.81
C GLN A 22 1.62 -2.53 -9.90
N MET A 23 0.95 -2.75 -8.75
CA MET A 23 -0.46 -3.08 -8.70
C MET A 23 -1.34 -1.94 -9.24
N LEU A 24 -1.04 -0.69 -8.86
CA LEU A 24 -1.74 0.49 -9.38
C LEU A 24 -1.57 0.60 -10.91
N LYS A 25 -0.34 0.43 -11.42
CA LYS A 25 -0.06 0.43 -12.86
C LYS A 25 -0.84 -0.67 -13.59
N ASN A 26 -0.83 -1.90 -13.07
CA ASN A 26 -1.56 -3.04 -13.65
C ASN A 26 -3.08 -2.81 -13.65
N ARG A 27 -3.61 -2.02 -12.70
CA ARG A 27 -5.03 -1.63 -12.62
C ARG A 27 -5.40 -0.42 -13.50
N GLY A 28 -4.44 0.13 -14.26
CA GLY A 28 -4.64 1.26 -15.18
C GLY A 28 -4.56 2.64 -14.53
N TYR A 29 -4.06 2.74 -13.30
CA TYR A 29 -3.80 4.03 -12.66
C TYR A 29 -2.51 4.65 -13.18
N ARG A 30 -2.45 5.98 -13.13
CA ARG A 30 -1.26 6.74 -13.51
C ARG A 30 -0.13 6.46 -12.51
N VAL A 31 0.93 5.82 -13.00
CA VAL A 31 2.17 5.53 -12.27
C VAL A 31 3.32 5.68 -13.27
N CYS A 32 4.34 6.46 -12.91
CA CYS A 32 5.52 6.62 -13.75
C CYS A 32 6.51 5.47 -13.52
N ASP A 33 7.18 4.99 -14.57
CA ASP A 33 8.20 3.94 -14.44
C ASP A 33 9.37 4.36 -13.54
N MET A 34 9.69 5.65 -13.50
CA MET A 34 10.68 6.20 -12.58
C MET A 34 10.29 6.01 -11.11
N GLU A 35 9.00 6.06 -10.76
CA GLU A 35 8.52 5.84 -9.39
C GLU A 35 8.67 4.36 -8.96
N ILE A 36 8.59 3.43 -9.91
CA ILE A 36 8.74 1.98 -9.67
C ILE A 36 10.23 1.59 -9.58
N ASN A 37 11.07 2.21 -10.43
CA ASN A 37 12.48 1.86 -10.60
C ASN A 37 13.44 2.71 -9.75
N MET A 38 12.93 3.68 -8.99
CA MET A 38 13.70 4.49 -8.05
C MET A 38 14.48 3.61 -7.09
N SER A 39 15.76 3.94 -6.85
CA SER A 39 16.58 3.20 -5.90
C SER A 39 16.19 3.53 -4.46
N GLN A 40 16.52 2.65 -3.51
CA GLN A 40 16.26 2.91 -2.08
C GLN A 40 17.01 4.15 -1.58
N GLN A 41 18.24 4.38 -2.07
CA GLN A 41 19.03 5.55 -1.70
C GLN A 41 18.39 6.84 -2.22
N ASP A 42 17.97 6.85 -3.49
CA ASP A 42 17.28 8.02 -4.06
C ASP A 42 15.96 8.27 -3.34
N PHE A 43 15.24 7.21 -2.99
CA PHE A 43 14.02 7.29 -2.21
C PHE A 43 14.28 7.95 -0.85
N ILE A 44 15.27 7.47 -0.08
CA ILE A 44 15.64 8.06 1.22
C ILE A 44 16.03 9.55 1.04
N ASN A 45 16.76 9.88 -0.03
CA ASN A 45 17.20 11.26 -0.29
C ASN A 45 16.05 12.22 -0.67
N LEU A 46 14.92 11.71 -1.18
CA LEU A 46 13.76 12.53 -1.53
C LEU A 46 12.98 13.02 -0.32
N PHE A 47 13.13 12.36 0.83
CA PHE A 47 12.36 12.68 2.01
C PHE A 47 13.18 13.39 3.10
N PRO A 48 12.61 14.39 3.77
CA PRO A 48 13.29 15.14 4.83
C PRO A 48 13.52 14.28 6.09
N GLN A 49 14.38 14.74 6.99
CA GLN A 49 14.77 14.04 8.24
C GLN A 49 13.65 13.79 9.27
N ASN A 50 12.38 13.98 8.94
CA ASN A 50 11.24 13.69 9.83
C ASN A 50 10.11 13.03 9.05
N LEU A 51 10.45 11.94 8.36
CA LEU A 51 9.47 11.12 7.67
C LEU A 51 8.41 10.60 8.63
N ARG A 52 7.15 10.70 8.20
CA ARG A 52 5.97 10.05 8.79
C ARG A 52 5.39 9.09 7.76
N ARG A 53 4.63 8.09 8.21
CA ARG A 53 4.04 7.14 7.26
C ARG A 53 3.05 7.79 6.29
N GLU A 54 2.35 8.84 6.73
CA GLU A 54 1.46 9.65 5.87
C GLU A 54 2.19 10.23 4.64
N ASP A 55 3.50 10.48 4.73
CA ASP A 55 4.29 10.99 3.60
C ASP A 55 4.44 9.94 2.48
N PHE A 56 4.08 8.68 2.76
CA PHE A 56 4.03 7.59 1.78
C PHE A 56 2.65 7.41 1.16
N ASP A 57 1.62 8.13 1.62
CA ASP A 57 0.29 8.05 1.04
C ASP A 57 0.33 8.39 -0.46
N ILE A 58 -0.48 7.68 -1.24
CA ILE A 58 -0.53 7.82 -2.71
C ILE A 58 -1.92 8.29 -3.10
N HIS A 59 -2.00 9.32 -3.92
CA HIS A 59 -3.25 9.78 -4.53
C HIS A 59 -3.04 9.82 -6.03
N THR A 60 -3.82 9.04 -6.77
CA THR A 60 -3.71 8.98 -8.23
C THR A 60 -5.07 8.73 -8.87
N ALA A 61 -5.15 8.92 -10.18
CA ALA A 61 -6.34 8.68 -10.98
C ALA A 61 -6.03 7.72 -12.13
N LYS A 62 -7.08 7.15 -12.72
CA LYS A 62 -6.92 6.37 -13.93
C LYS A 62 -6.38 7.20 -15.09
N LEU A 63 -5.64 6.53 -15.98
CA LEU A 63 -5.10 7.16 -17.19
C LEU A 63 -6.22 7.55 -18.17
N ASP A 64 -7.24 6.71 -18.29
CA ASP A 64 -8.38 6.85 -19.21
C ASP A 64 -9.55 7.64 -18.60
N ASN A 65 -9.64 7.72 -17.27
CA ASN A 65 -10.70 8.44 -16.57
C ASN A 65 -10.18 9.16 -15.31
N PRO A 66 -9.87 10.46 -15.39
CA PRO A 66 -9.39 11.24 -14.25
C PRO A 66 -10.38 11.34 -13.07
N ALA A 67 -11.68 11.08 -13.29
CA ALA A 67 -12.69 11.04 -12.24
C ALA A 67 -12.64 9.75 -11.41
N ASP A 68 -12.01 8.68 -11.94
CA ASP A 68 -11.78 7.44 -11.22
C ASP A 68 -10.46 7.53 -10.44
N GLN A 69 -10.57 8.01 -9.20
CA GLN A 69 -9.46 8.23 -8.28
C GLN A 69 -9.30 7.09 -7.28
N ILE A 70 -8.07 6.91 -6.79
CA ILE A 70 -7.74 5.97 -5.72
C ILE A 70 -6.75 6.59 -4.74
N CYS A 71 -6.99 6.36 -3.45
CA CYS A 71 -6.04 6.68 -2.39
C CYS A 71 -5.38 5.41 -1.85
N VAL A 72 -4.08 5.47 -1.54
CA VAL A 72 -3.39 4.43 -0.78
C VAL A 72 -2.88 5.05 0.51
N PHE A 73 -3.23 4.45 1.64
CA PHE A 73 -2.84 4.94 2.95
C PHE A 73 -1.92 3.97 3.67
N PHE A 74 -0.94 4.52 4.40
CA PHE A 74 0.01 3.77 5.24
C PHE A 74 -0.19 4.15 6.72
N PRO A 75 -1.19 3.58 7.42
CA PRO A 75 -1.42 3.89 8.83
C PRO A 75 -0.21 3.57 9.73
N GLU A 76 -0.03 4.39 10.76
CA GLU A 76 0.94 4.19 11.86
C GLU A 76 0.48 3.12 12.85
N GLU A 77 -0.82 3.02 13.10
CA GLU A 77 -1.39 2.01 13.98
C GLU A 77 -1.13 0.60 13.41
N ALA A 78 -0.33 -0.19 14.12
CA ALA A 78 0.02 -1.54 13.67
C ALA A 78 -1.20 -2.47 13.58
N LYS A 79 -2.14 -2.33 14.52
CA LYS A 79 -3.36 -3.12 14.60
C LYS A 79 -4.58 -2.23 14.45
N ILE A 80 -5.11 -2.19 13.23
CA ILE A 80 -6.25 -1.33 12.90
C ILE A 80 -7.54 -1.82 13.58
N GLY A 81 -8.17 -0.91 14.32
CA GLY A 81 -9.50 -1.07 14.90
C GLY A 81 -10.63 -0.48 14.04
N ALA A 82 -11.88 -0.71 14.47
CA ALA A 82 -13.07 -0.25 13.74
C ALA A 82 -13.15 1.29 13.64
N GLU A 83 -12.74 2.03 14.66
CA GLU A 83 -12.76 3.50 14.66
C GLU A 83 -11.80 4.08 13.63
N THR A 84 -10.58 3.53 13.54
CA THR A 84 -9.59 3.91 12.53
C THR A 84 -10.11 3.62 11.11
N LEU A 85 -10.74 2.46 10.87
CA LEU A 85 -11.38 2.16 9.59
C LEU A 85 -12.48 3.18 9.23
N LYS A 86 -13.34 3.52 10.19
CA LYS A 86 -14.37 4.55 9.99
C LYS A 86 -13.76 5.91 9.66
N ALA A 87 -12.63 6.27 10.28
CA ALA A 87 -11.92 7.51 9.99
C ALA A 87 -11.42 7.55 8.53
N TYR A 88 -10.83 6.47 8.03
CA TYR A 88 -10.43 6.37 6.61
C TYR A 88 -11.61 6.41 5.66
N VAL A 89 -12.71 5.74 5.98
CA VAL A 89 -13.94 5.81 5.18
C VAL A 89 -14.50 7.24 5.14
N ARG A 90 -14.51 7.96 6.28
CA ARG A 90 -14.90 9.39 6.31
C ARG A 90 -13.96 10.27 5.49
N ARG A 91 -12.66 9.97 5.51
CA ARG A 91 -11.66 10.68 4.71
C ARG A 91 -11.93 10.51 3.21
N LEU A 92 -12.26 9.31 2.75
CA LEU A 92 -12.66 9.04 1.36
C LEU A 92 -13.86 9.89 0.91
N TYR A 93 -14.91 9.95 1.73
CA TYR A 93 -16.06 10.80 1.46
C TYR A 93 -15.68 12.29 1.40
N SER A 94 -14.80 12.74 2.29
CA SER A 94 -14.35 14.14 2.35
C SER A 94 -13.48 14.53 1.15
N GLU A 95 -12.70 13.58 0.63
CA GLU A 95 -11.87 13.74 -0.57
C GLU A 95 -12.64 13.47 -1.87
N ASN A 96 -13.91 13.06 -1.79
CA ASN A 96 -14.75 12.62 -2.92
C ASN A 96 -14.10 11.48 -3.74
N VAL A 97 -13.42 10.56 -3.05
CA VAL A 97 -12.78 9.39 -3.64
C VAL A 97 -13.53 8.13 -3.21
N LEU A 98 -13.83 7.24 -4.15
CA LEU A 98 -14.62 6.03 -3.88
C LEU A 98 -13.77 4.77 -3.64
N LYS A 99 -12.46 4.83 -3.90
CA LYS A 99 -11.58 3.66 -3.86
C LYS A 99 -10.37 3.95 -2.98
N ALA A 100 -10.05 3.03 -2.08
CA ALA A 100 -8.77 3.06 -1.41
C ALA A 100 -8.17 1.70 -1.12
N ILE A 101 -6.87 1.74 -0.87
CA ILE A 101 -6.05 0.63 -0.38
C ILE A 101 -5.48 1.07 0.98
N LEU A 102 -5.65 0.26 2.00
CA LEU A 102 -5.03 0.41 3.31
C LEU A 102 -3.89 -0.61 3.43
N VAL A 103 -2.66 -0.14 3.61
CA VAL A 103 -1.48 -0.99 3.78
C VAL A 103 -1.15 -1.09 5.26
N VAL A 104 -1.48 -2.23 5.87
CA VAL A 104 -1.45 -2.40 7.33
C VAL A 104 -0.33 -3.34 7.78
N GLN A 105 0.20 -3.11 8.98
CA GLN A 105 1.28 -3.93 9.55
C GLN A 105 0.77 -5.30 10.00
N ASP A 106 -0.37 -5.33 10.71
CA ASP A 106 -1.00 -6.55 11.22
C ASP A 106 -2.43 -6.70 10.67
N LYS A 107 -3.00 -7.90 10.82
CA LYS A 107 -4.37 -8.20 10.43
C LYS A 107 -5.32 -7.31 11.24
N PRO A 108 -6.22 -6.57 10.58
CA PRO A 108 -7.20 -5.74 11.27
C PRO A 108 -8.13 -6.63 12.11
N THR A 109 -8.53 -6.14 13.28
CA THR A 109 -9.60 -6.78 14.03
C THR A 109 -10.92 -6.16 13.60
N ILE A 110 -11.60 -6.83 12.67
CA ILE A 110 -12.85 -6.34 12.09
C ILE A 110 -13.98 -6.70 13.05
N PHE A 111 -14.60 -5.67 13.65
CA PHE A 111 -15.79 -5.80 14.48
C PHE A 111 -17.06 -5.49 13.67
N GLU A 112 -18.22 -5.84 14.23
CA GLU A 112 -19.54 -5.73 13.61
C GLU A 112 -19.79 -4.36 12.94
N GLY A 113 -20.30 -4.37 11.70
CA GLY A 113 -20.62 -3.16 10.92
C GLY A 113 -19.91 -3.03 9.57
N PHE A 114 -18.91 -3.86 9.28
CA PHE A 114 -18.26 -3.92 7.97
C PHE A 114 -18.57 -5.25 7.27
N SER A 115 -19.31 -5.20 6.14
CA SER A 115 -19.55 -6.38 5.30
C SER A 115 -18.25 -6.79 4.61
N SER A 116 -17.57 -7.78 5.18
CA SER A 116 -16.36 -8.35 4.60
C SER A 116 -16.75 -9.35 3.51
N HIS A 117 -16.47 -9.02 2.25
CA HIS A 117 -16.48 -10.02 1.19
C HIS A 117 -15.10 -10.67 1.12
N LYS A 118 -14.99 -11.90 1.64
CA LYS A 118 -13.83 -12.77 1.33
C LYS A 118 -14.06 -13.40 -0.04
N GLU A 119 -13.19 -13.08 -0.99
CA GLU A 119 -13.15 -13.77 -2.28
C GLU A 119 -12.73 -15.23 -2.02
N LYS A 120 -13.62 -16.19 -2.28
CA LYS A 120 -13.50 -17.59 -1.82
C LYS A 120 -12.32 -18.38 -2.42
N GLU A 121 -11.59 -17.83 -3.39
CA GLU A 121 -10.58 -18.57 -4.15
C GLU A 121 -9.19 -17.92 -4.18
N LYS A 122 -8.99 -16.74 -3.56
CA LYS A 122 -7.66 -16.14 -3.41
C LYS A 122 -7.14 -16.35 -1.99
N PRO A 123 -5.91 -16.86 -1.81
CA PRO A 123 -5.35 -17.10 -0.49
C PRO A 123 -5.22 -15.77 0.27
N THR A 124 -6.20 -15.51 1.14
CA THR A 124 -6.25 -14.56 2.26
C THR A 124 -5.22 -13.41 2.17
N ALA A 125 -5.44 -12.43 1.30
CA ALA A 125 -4.63 -11.20 1.24
C ALA A 125 -5.47 -9.92 1.06
N PHE A 126 -6.80 -10.07 1.12
CA PHE A 126 -7.73 -9.07 0.67
C PHE A 126 -8.95 -9.08 1.57
N VAL A 127 -9.16 -7.97 2.29
CA VAL A 127 -10.46 -7.64 2.87
C VAL A 127 -11.00 -6.48 2.07
N GLN A 128 -12.10 -6.72 1.35
CA GLN A 128 -12.89 -5.63 0.79
C GLN A 128 -13.93 -5.22 1.81
N ILE A 129 -13.92 -3.94 2.13
CA ILE A 129 -14.95 -3.29 2.90
C ILE A 129 -15.74 -2.41 1.94
N THR A 130 -17.02 -2.72 1.82
CA THR A 130 -17.99 -1.89 1.13
C THR A 130 -18.72 -1.05 2.18
N CYS A 131 -18.69 0.27 2.02
CA CYS A 131 -19.48 1.19 2.83
C CYS A 131 -20.51 1.91 1.96
N THR A 132 -21.76 1.86 2.38
CA THR A 132 -22.88 2.57 1.75
C THR A 132 -23.48 3.53 2.77
N ASN A 133 -23.39 4.84 2.56
CA ASN A 133 -24.33 5.75 3.22
C ASN A 133 -25.62 5.77 2.40
N GLU A 134 -26.78 5.78 3.08
CA GLU A 134 -28.09 5.85 2.44
C GLU A 134 -28.13 7.02 1.43
N GLY A 135 -28.19 6.71 0.13
CA GLY A 135 -28.22 7.69 -0.96
C GLY A 135 -26.87 8.09 -1.59
N SER A 136 -25.75 7.47 -1.23
CA SER A 136 -24.41 7.78 -1.78
C SER A 136 -23.79 6.64 -2.61
N SER A 137 -22.77 6.98 -3.42
CA SER A 137 -21.96 6.01 -4.16
C SER A 137 -21.21 5.06 -3.21
N GLU A 138 -21.17 3.78 -3.59
CA GLU A 138 -20.49 2.73 -2.83
C GLU A 138 -18.98 3.01 -2.74
N SER A 139 -18.46 3.14 -1.53
CA SER A 139 -17.01 3.25 -1.30
C SER A 139 -16.41 1.87 -1.08
N ARG A 140 -15.30 1.60 -1.78
CA ARG A 140 -14.54 0.35 -1.74
C ARG A 140 -13.19 0.57 -1.09
N LEU A 141 -13.00 -0.02 0.08
CA LEU A 141 -11.74 -0.02 0.80
C LEU A 141 -11.13 -1.44 0.77
N GLU A 142 -9.90 -1.55 0.29
CA GLU A 142 -9.14 -2.79 0.19
C GLU A 142 -8.03 -2.80 1.23
N ILE A 143 -7.82 -3.91 1.95
CA ILE A 143 -6.75 -4.00 2.96
C ILE A 143 -5.67 -5.00 2.52
N PHE A 144 -4.41 -4.57 2.56
CA PHE A 144 -3.22 -5.37 2.25
C PHE A 144 -2.26 -5.38 3.45
N LEU A 145 -1.65 -6.54 3.72
CA LEU A 145 -0.63 -6.66 4.76
C LEU A 145 0.76 -6.31 4.20
N GLU A 146 1.54 -5.53 4.94
CA GLU A 146 2.94 -5.24 4.62
C GLU A 146 3.74 -6.54 4.40
N ALA A 147 3.56 -7.53 5.29
CA ALA A 147 4.25 -8.82 5.19
C ALA A 147 4.02 -9.53 3.84
N GLN A 148 2.82 -9.43 3.28
CA GLN A 148 2.50 -10.06 1.99
C GLN A 148 3.10 -9.26 0.83
N LEU A 149 3.01 -7.93 0.88
CA LEU A 149 3.62 -7.05 -0.11
C LEU A 149 5.15 -7.22 -0.14
N MET A 150 5.79 -7.43 1.01
CA MET A 150 7.21 -7.78 1.08
C MET A 150 7.52 -9.10 0.37
N MET A 151 6.72 -10.15 0.57
CA MET A 151 6.91 -11.41 -0.18
C MET A 151 6.81 -11.18 -1.69
N PHE A 152 5.87 -10.33 -2.15
CA PHE A 152 5.81 -9.98 -3.57
C PHE A 152 7.05 -9.21 -4.02
N TYR A 153 7.57 -8.28 -3.22
CA TYR A 153 8.80 -7.56 -3.54
C TYR A 153 9.98 -8.50 -3.76
N ASP A 154 10.18 -9.47 -2.87
CA ASP A 154 11.28 -10.43 -2.98
C ASP A 154 11.17 -11.32 -4.22
N ASN A 155 9.94 -11.63 -4.65
CA ASN A 155 9.67 -12.38 -5.88
C ASN A 155 9.74 -11.52 -7.16
N LEU A 156 9.66 -10.19 -7.04
CA LEU A 156 9.78 -9.25 -8.16
C LEU A 156 11.24 -8.94 -8.51
N VAL A 157 12.17 -9.20 -7.60
CA VAL A 157 13.61 -9.10 -7.85
C VAL A 157 14.08 -10.44 -8.41
N PRO A 158 14.51 -10.52 -9.68
CA PRO A 158 15.27 -11.69 -10.13
C PRO A 158 16.43 -11.88 -9.17
N GLN A 159 16.66 -13.10 -8.67
CA GLN A 159 17.82 -13.38 -7.81
C GLN A 159 19.12 -13.18 -8.61
N ASP A 160 19.60 -11.94 -8.71
CA ASP A 160 20.86 -11.62 -9.39
C ASP A 160 22.06 -11.66 -8.43
N HIS A 161 21.94 -12.44 -7.35
CA HIS A 161 23.02 -12.65 -6.39
C HIS A 161 23.16 -14.13 -6.06
N ALA A 162 23.80 -14.89 -6.97
CA ALA A 162 24.62 -16.06 -6.61
C ALA A 162 25.34 -16.68 -7.83
N ILE A 163 26.31 -15.99 -8.46
CA ILE A 163 27.57 -16.62 -8.91
C ILE A 163 28.68 -15.56 -8.89
N THR A 164 29.22 -15.27 -7.72
CA THR A 164 30.64 -14.87 -7.62
C THR A 164 31.39 -16.01 -6.92
N ASP A 165 32.44 -16.45 -7.61
CA ASP A 165 33.51 -17.35 -7.18
C ASP A 165 33.24 -18.86 -7.10
N THR A 166 33.62 -19.56 -8.17
CA THR A 166 34.35 -20.82 -8.03
C THR A 166 35.51 -20.87 -9.03
N GLN A 167 36.64 -20.35 -8.53
CA GLN A 167 38.03 -20.75 -8.75
C GLN A 167 38.44 -21.49 -10.04
N ASN A 168 39.34 -20.80 -10.73
CA ASN A 168 40.51 -21.28 -11.47
C ASN A 168 41.15 -22.59 -10.93
N LYS A 169 41.14 -23.66 -11.75
CA LYS A 169 42.14 -24.74 -11.94
C LYS A 169 41.43 -25.85 -12.72
N THR A 170 41.82 -26.21 -13.95
CA THR A 170 43.12 -26.77 -14.37
C THR A 170 43.21 -26.68 -15.88
#